data_AF-A0A495YMR6-F1
#
_entry.id   AF-A0A495YMR6-F1
#
_cell.length_a   1.000
_cell.length_b   1.000
_cell.length_c   1.000
_cell.angle_alpha   90.00
_cell.angle_beta   90.00
_cell.angle_gamma   90.00
#
_symmetry.space_group_name_H-M   'P 1'
#
loop_
_entity.id
_entity.type
_entity.pdbx_description
1 polymer ?
#
loop_
_entity_poly.entity_id
_entity_poly.type
_entity_poly.pdbx_seq_one_letter_code
_entity_poly.pdbx_strand_id
1 'polypeptide(L)' 'MNWQILIRDLLDARWTQRSIADVIGVTQGRVAQVLHARPDYPMGFRYETGRKLVNLHRRVCRRPPPKRREPLD' A
#
# COMPACT_ATOMS: atom_id res chain seq x y z
N MET A 1 -2.14 4.56 -12.10
CA MET A 1 -1.80 4.33 -10.68
C MET A 1 -2.56 3.09 -10.21
N ASN A 2 -1.89 2.00 -9.84
CA ASN A 2 -2.60 0.79 -9.42
C ASN A 2 -2.71 0.73 -7.89
N TRP A 3 -3.85 1.18 -7.36
CA TRP A 3 -4.10 1.23 -5.92
C TRP A 3 -4.08 -0.14 -5.26
N GLN A 4 -4.51 -1.18 -5.98
CA GLN A 4 -4.55 -2.56 -5.47
C GLN A 4 -3.13 -3.08 -5.20
N ILE A 5 -2.18 -2.78 -6.09
CA ILE A 5 -0.77 -3.16 -5.91
C ILE A 5 -0.21 -2.50 -4.65
N LEU A 6 -0.42 -1.18 -4.47
CA LEU A 6 0.09 -0.48 -3.30
C LEU A 6 -0.48 -1.05 -1.99
N ILE A 7 -1.77 -1.41 -1.98
CA ILE A 7 -2.40 -2.04 -0.81
C ILE A 7 -1.81 -3.44 -0.60
N ARG A 8 -1.67 -4.26 -1.65
CA ARG A 8 -1.12 -5.61 -1.56
C ARG A 8 0.30 -5.61 -0.99
N ASP A 9 1.18 -4.75 -1.50
CA ASP A 9 2.55 -4.63 -1.01
C ASP A 9 2.63 -4.27 0.47
N LEU A 10 1.68 -3.44 0.96
CA LEU A 10 1.58 -3.09 2.37
C LEU A 10 1.11 -4.29 3.22
N LEU A 11 0.14 -5.06 2.71
CA LEU A 11 -0.30 -6.30 3.36
C LEU A 11 0.85 -7.32 3.45
N ASP A 12 1.65 -7.44 2.39
CA ASP A 12 2.84 -8.30 2.35
C ASP A 12 3.91 -7.82 3.34
N ALA A 13 4.02 -6.50 3.54
CA ALA A 13 4.82 -5.90 4.59
C ALA A 13 4.20 -6.01 6.00
N ARG A 14 3.22 -6.91 6.19
CA ARG A 14 2.51 -7.20 7.45
C ARG A 14 1.65 -6.06 8.00
N TRP A 15 1.29 -5.08 7.18
CA TRP A 15 0.26 -4.11 7.57
C TRP A 15 -1.13 -4.73 7.47
N THR A 16 -2.06 -4.27 8.29
CA THR A 16 -3.47 -4.66 8.18
C THR A 16 -4.24 -3.59 7.40
N GLN A 17 -5.36 -3.99 6.77
CA GLN A 17 -6.23 -3.02 6.09
C GLN A 17 -6.74 -1.92 7.03
N ARG A 18 -6.95 -2.23 8.32
CA ARG A 18 -7.32 -1.26 9.35
C ARG A 18 -6.22 -0.22 9.57
N SER A 19 -4.98 -0.67 9.81
CA SER A 19 -3.85 0.23 10.02
C SER A 19 -3.56 1.11 8.79
N ILE A 20 -3.73 0.57 7.57
CA ILE A 20 -3.62 1.35 6.34
C ILE A 20 -4.71 2.43 6.30
N ALA A 21 -5.96 2.06 6.62
CA ALA A 21 -7.10 2.97 6.61
C ALA A 21 -6.93 4.12 7.60
N ASP A 22 -6.46 3.81 8.83
CA ASP A 22 -6.19 4.79 9.88
C ASP A 22 -5.15 5.83 9.42
N VAL A 23 -4.08 5.40 8.74
CA VAL A 23 -3.02 6.31 8.23
C VAL A 23 -3.51 7.20 7.09
N ILE A 24 -4.32 6.66 6.17
CA ILE A 24 -4.75 7.41 4.98
C ILE A 24 -6.06 8.19 5.20
N GLY A 25 -6.70 8.00 6.36
CA GLY A 25 -7.90 8.73 6.79
C GLY A 25 -9.18 8.25 6.11
N VAL A 26 -9.36 6.93 6.00
CA VAL A 26 -10.60 6.31 5.47
C VAL A 26 -11.03 5.15 6.35
N THR A 27 -12.17 4.54 6.04
CA THR A 27 -12.61 3.31 6.72
C THR A 27 -11.89 2.09 6.15
N GLN A 28 -11.70 1.04 6.96
CA GLN A 28 -11.18 -0.24 6.48
C GLN A 28 -12.04 -0.80 5.33
N GLY A 29 -13.37 -0.63 5.39
CA GLY A 29 -14.27 -1.01 4.30
C GLY A 29 -13.96 -0.30 2.97
N ARG A 30 -13.53 0.97 3.00
CA ARG A 30 -13.10 1.68 1.78
C ARG A 30 -11.82 1.08 1.20
N VAL A 31 -10.89 0.67 2.04
CA VAL A 31 -9.67 -0.05 1.60
C VAL A 31 -10.04 -1.38 0.97
N ALA A 32 -10.94 -2.16 1.59
CA ALA A 32 -11.42 -3.43 1.05
C ALA A 32 -12.12 -3.25 -0.31
N GLN A 33 -12.98 -2.24 -0.45
CA GLN A 33 -13.65 -1.92 -1.71
C GLN A 33 -12.66 -1.63 -2.84
N VAL A 34 -11.59 -0.87 -2.57
CA VAL A 34 -10.56 -0.57 -3.56
C VAL A 34 -9.75 -1.83 -3.89
N LEU A 35 -9.39 -2.61 -2.87
CA LEU A 35 -8.62 -3.85 -3.02
C LEU A 35 -9.37 -4.90 -3.89
N HIS A 36 -10.68 -5.01 -3.72
CA HIS A 36 -11.53 -5.97 -4.45
C HIS A 36 -12.29 -5.34 -5.63
N ALA A 37 -11.92 -4.13 -6.06
CA ALA A 37 -12.58 -3.47 -7.18
C ALA A 37 -12.39 -4.28 -8.47
N ARG A 38 -13.48 -4.40 -9.24
CA ARG A 38 -13.45 -5.06 -10.55
C ARG A 38 -12.75 -4.18 -11.58
N PRO A 39 -12.09 -4.76 -12.59
CA PRO A 39 -11.47 -4.00 -13.67
C PRO A 39 -12.45 -3.06 -14.40
N ASP A 40 -13.70 -3.50 -14.57
CA ASP A 40 -14.75 -2.76 -15.27
C ASP A 40 -15.29 -1.56 -14.48
N TYR A 41 -15.06 -1.54 -13.15
CA TYR A 41 -15.46 -0.46 -12.27
C TYR A 41 -14.34 -0.15 -11.26
N PRO A 42 -13.26 0.50 -11.72
CA PRO A 42 -12.10 0.74 -10.88
C PRO A 42 -12.44 1.72 -9.77
N MET A 43 -12.24 1.28 -8.53
CA MET A 43 -12.31 2.16 -7.37
C MET A 43 -10.93 2.72 -7.05
N GLY A 44 -10.91 3.95 -6.56
CA GLY A 44 -9.69 4.61 -6.12
C GLY A 44 -9.91 5.52 -4.93
N PHE A 45 -8.89 6.30 -4.63
CA PHE A 45 -8.91 7.27 -3.55
C PHE A 45 -8.96 8.69 -4.10
N ARG A 46 -9.53 9.60 -3.30
CA ARG A 46 -9.39 11.05 -3.56
C ARG A 46 -7.92 11.44 -3.48
N TYR A 47 -7.56 12.56 -4.10
CA TYR A 47 -6.17 13.00 -4.25
C TYR A 47 -5.36 12.96 -2.94
N GLU A 48 -5.87 13.54 -1.85
CA GLU A 48 -5.17 13.57 -0.57
C GLU A 48 -4.96 12.17 0.04
N THR A 49 -6.00 11.36 0.08
CA THR A 49 -5.95 9.97 0.56
C THR A 49 -4.98 9.13 -0.28
N GLY A 50 -5.04 9.27 -1.61
CA GLY A 50 -4.13 8.62 -2.53
C GLY A 50 -2.67 9.04 -2.27
N ARG A 51 -2.42 10.33 -2.04
CA ARG A 51 -1.08 10.83 -1.71
C ARG A 51 -0.57 10.25 -0.39
N LYS A 52 -1.42 10.13 0.64
CA LYS A 52 -1.08 9.50 1.91
C LYS A 52 -0.72 8.02 1.73
N LEU A 53 -1.51 7.27 0.95
CA LEU A 53 -1.23 5.86 0.65
C LEU A 53 0.12 5.67 -0.04
N VAL A 54 0.42 6.50 -1.03
CA VAL A 54 1.71 6.47 -1.74
C VAL A 54 2.87 6.76 -0.80
N ASN A 55 2.72 7.76 0.07
CA ASN A 55 3.75 8.10 1.04
C ASN A 55 3.96 6.96 2.06
N LEU A 56 2.88 6.32 2.51
CA LEU A 56 2.96 5.14 3.37
C LEU A 56 3.70 4.00 2.68
N HIS A 57 3.29 3.64 1.47
CA HIS A 57 3.94 2.60 0.66
C HIS A 57 5.42 2.89 0.44
N ARG A 58 5.78 4.13 0.07
CA ARG A 58 7.19 4.54 -0.07
C ARG A 58 8.00 4.38 1.21
N ARG A 59 7.41 4.63 2.38
CA ARG A 59 8.11 4.48 3.68
C ARG A 59 8.29 3.03 4.09
N VAL A 60 7.30 2.19 3.82
CA VAL A 60 7.24 0.80 4.26
C VAL A 60 7.95 -0.13 3.28
N CYS A 61 7.64 0.01 1.99
CA CYS A 61 8.03 -0.93 0.93
C CYS A 61 9.32 -0.51 0.21
N ARG A 62 9.83 0.73 0.35
CA ARG A 62 11.20 1.09 -0.10
C ARG A 62 12.27 0.80 0.95
N ARG A 63 12.19 -0.34 1.64
CA ARG A 63 13.40 -0.84 2.32
C ARG A 63 14.42 -1.17 1.23
N PRO A 64 15.69 -0.72 1.32
CA PRO A 64 16.70 -1.16 0.39
C PRO A 64 16.73 -2.70 0.40
N PRO A 65 17.05 -3.36 -0.72
CA PRO A 65 17.28 -4.80 -0.71
C PRO A 65 18.27 -5.12 0.42
N PRO A 66 18.14 -6.27 1.11
CA PRO A 66 19.19 -6.67 2.05
C PRO A 66 20.51 -6.53 1.32
N LYS A 67 21.45 -5.73 1.86
CA LYS A 67 22.82 -5.67 1.34
C LYS A 67 23.22 -7.13 1.15
N ARG A 68 23.41 -7.58 -0.10
CA ARG A 68 24.06 -8.86 -0.35
C ARG A 68 25.32 -8.80 0.50
N ARG A 69 25.47 -9.72 1.44
CA ARG A 69 26.76 -9.91 2.11
C ARG A 69 27.73 -10.14 0.96
N GLU A 70 28.57 -9.16 0.69
CA GLU A 70 29.74 -9.38 -0.15
C GLU A 70 30.50 -10.54 0.51
N PRO A 71 30.91 -11.58 -0.24
CA PRO A 71 31.87 -12.52 0.31
C PRO A 71 33.09 -11.69 0.71
N LEU A 72 33.53 -11.82 1.96
CA LEU A 72 34.90 -11.46 2.29
C LEU A 72 35.79 -12.45 1.53
N ASP A 73 36.45 -11.96 0.48
CA ASP A 73 37.72 -12.52 0.01
C ASP A 73 38.86 -11.95 0.87
#